data_AF-A0A6B0Z4Q0-F1
#
_entry.id   AF-A0A6B0Z4Q0-F1
#
_cell.length_a   1.000
_cell.length_b   1.000
_cell.length_c   1.000
_cell.angle_alpha   90.00
_cell.angle_beta   90.00
_cell.angle_gamma   90.00
#
_symmetry.space_group_name_H-M   'P 1'
#
loop_
_entity.id
_entity.type
_entity.pdbx_description
1 polymer ?
#
loop_
_entity_poly.entity_id
_entity_poly.type
_entity_poly.pdbx_seq_one_letter_code
_entity_poly.pdbx_strand_id
1 'polypeptide(L)'
;MEVRLEGPFGRVVDLVGVGKNNIVYIVEVKSSRGDLKRDDKSKTDHKRAVAQLTVLQDAASLTATVLNDARQHAVETAVSGTDWRENPAYISARRDHEDIKERLAARERTLMHFSTKFHDPSFLACADLHYIMAPEGLISRSELPPFWGLLNESSETVVSAVQKQIRKNTTHVLRAIAKANTRDLMKACDIRIANATPD
;
A
#
# COMPACT_ATOMS: atom_id res chain seq x y z
N MET A 1 16.64 -11.34 -1.60
CA MET A 1 16.56 -10.86 -2.99
C MET A 1 15.09 -10.61 -3.27
N GLU A 2 14.68 -9.36 -3.42
CA GLU A 2 13.29 -9.02 -3.78
C GLU A 2 13.08 -9.20 -5.28
N VAL A 3 11.95 -9.79 -5.66
CA VAL A 3 11.59 -9.96 -7.08
C VAL A 3 10.52 -8.93 -7.43
N ARG A 4 10.83 -8.09 -8.41
CA ARG A 4 9.83 -7.21 -9.01
C ARG A 4 9.09 -7.98 -10.08
N LEU A 5 7.79 -8.18 -9.88
CA LEU A 5 6.92 -8.84 -10.85
C LEU A 5 6.57 -7.82 -11.96
N GLU A 6 7.22 -7.98 -13.12
CA GLU A 6 6.89 -7.23 -14.33
C GLU A 6 5.54 -7.72 -14.89
N GLY A 7 4.51 -6.90 -14.73
CA GLY A 7 3.15 -7.03 -15.24
C GLY A 7 2.47 -5.65 -15.17
N PRO A 8 1.16 -5.52 -15.46
CA PRO A 8 0.47 -4.21 -15.47
C PRO A 8 0.58 -3.41 -14.16
N PHE A 9 1.10 -4.00 -13.09
CA PHE A 9 1.06 -3.47 -11.73
C PHE A 9 2.42 -3.26 -11.05
N GLY A 10 3.54 -3.64 -11.69
CA GLY A 10 4.90 -3.39 -11.18
C GLY A 10 5.16 -3.77 -9.71
N ARG A 11 4.47 -4.79 -9.20
CA ARG A 11 4.43 -5.14 -7.77
C ARG A 11 5.75 -5.78 -7.34
N VAL A 12 6.21 -5.43 -6.15
CA VAL A 12 7.36 -6.05 -5.48
C VAL A 12 6.82 -7.07 -4.48
N VAL A 13 7.45 -8.24 -4.45
CA VAL A 13 7.16 -9.30 -3.48
C VAL A 13 8.43 -9.66 -2.73
N ASP A 14 8.28 -10.04 -1.46
CA ASP A 14 9.41 -10.29 -0.58
C ASP A 14 10.18 -11.54 -1.00
N LEU A 15 9.45 -12.61 -1.36
CA LEU A 15 10.05 -13.85 -1.83
C LEU A 15 9.21 -14.51 -2.92
N VAL A 16 9.90 -15.07 -3.91
CA VAL A 16 9.33 -15.95 -4.93
C VAL A 16 10.11 -17.25 -4.98
N GLY A 17 9.40 -18.36 -4.95
CA GLY A 17 9.95 -19.70 -5.08
C GLY A 17 9.43 -20.42 -6.32
N VAL A 18 10.22 -21.35 -6.85
CA VAL A 18 9.79 -22.28 -7.89
C VAL A 18 10.03 -23.69 -7.38
N GLY A 19 8.96 -24.46 -7.23
CA GLY A 19 9.00 -25.86 -6.81
C GLY A 19 9.05 -26.82 -7.99
N LYS A 20 8.85 -28.11 -7.68
CA LYS A 20 8.73 -29.16 -8.69
C LYS A 20 7.60 -28.83 -9.67
N ASN A 21 7.75 -29.25 -10.93
CA ASN A 21 6.78 -29.02 -12.00
C ASN A 21 6.47 -27.53 -12.26
N ASN A 22 7.43 -26.64 -12.00
CA ASN A 22 7.30 -25.19 -12.17
C ASN A 22 6.15 -24.56 -11.37
N ILE A 23 5.80 -25.14 -10.21
CA ILE A 23 4.85 -24.51 -9.28
C ILE A 23 5.49 -23.25 -8.72
N VAL A 24 4.86 -22.10 -8.93
CA VAL A 24 5.33 -20.81 -8.45
C VAL A 24 4.70 -20.51 -7.09
N TYR A 25 5.53 -20.07 -6.15
CA TYR A 25 5.18 -19.66 -4.80
C TYR A 25 5.47 -18.17 -4.67
N ILE A 26 4.50 -17.39 -4.19
CA ILE A 26 4.74 -16.03 -3.68
C ILE A 26 4.61 -16.07 -2.17
N VAL A 27 5.60 -15.49 -1.49
CA VAL A 27 5.58 -15.35 -0.03
C VAL A 27 5.74 -13.87 0.33
N GLU A 28 4.80 -13.37 1.13
CA GLU A 28 4.85 -12.04 1.73
C GLU A 28 5.19 -12.18 3.21
N VAL A 29 6.21 -11.47 3.67
CA VAL A 29 6.71 -11.55 5.04
C VAL A 29 6.11 -10.40 5.84
N LYS A 30 5.47 -10.71 6.97
CA LYS A 30 4.84 -9.72 7.84
C LYS A 30 5.40 -9.81 9.25
N SER A 31 6.05 -8.72 9.67
CA SER A 31 6.67 -8.60 11.00
C SER A 31 5.74 -8.03 12.07
N SER A 32 4.62 -7.42 11.67
CA SER A 32 3.68 -6.79 12.61
C SER A 32 2.25 -6.75 12.06
N ARG A 33 1.27 -6.57 12.96
CA ARG A 33 -0.15 -6.39 12.57
C ARG A 33 -0.36 -5.11 11.77
N GLY A 34 0.43 -4.07 12.02
CA GLY A 34 0.39 -2.83 11.25
C GLY A 34 0.80 -3.07 9.80
N ASP A 35 1.87 -3.85 9.59
CA ASP A 35 2.35 -4.21 8.26
C ASP A 35 1.35 -5.08 7.49
N LEU A 36 0.79 -6.10 8.14
CA LEU A 36 -0.29 -6.92 7.57
C LEU A 36 -1.48 -6.05 7.12
N LYS A 37 -1.96 -5.17 8.00
CA LYS A 37 -3.14 -4.33 7.74
C LYS A 37 -2.95 -3.35 6.58
N ARG A 38 -1.71 -3.03 6.19
CA ARG A 38 -1.45 -2.14 5.04
C ARG A 38 -1.81 -2.83 3.73
N ASP A 39 -1.53 -4.12 3.60
CA ASP A 39 -1.77 -4.92 2.40
C ASP A 39 -3.13 -5.65 2.39
N ASP A 40 -3.74 -5.78 3.57
CA ASP A 40 -5.04 -6.44 3.78
C ASP A 40 -6.21 -5.46 3.70
N LYS A 41 -6.32 -4.71 2.60
CA LYS A 41 -7.49 -3.86 2.33
C LYS A 41 -8.35 -4.43 1.21
N SER A 42 -9.66 -4.32 1.36
CA SER A 42 -10.63 -4.70 0.33
C SER A 42 -10.97 -3.53 -0.62
N LYS A 43 -11.65 -3.84 -1.73
CA LYS A 43 -12.26 -2.81 -2.60
C LYS A 43 -13.31 -1.99 -1.86
N THR A 44 -14.01 -2.59 -0.90
CA THR A 44 -15.01 -1.90 -0.08
C THR A 44 -14.34 -0.89 0.85
N ASP A 45 -13.19 -1.25 1.43
CA ASP A 45 -12.38 -0.33 2.22
C ASP A 45 -11.91 0.87 1.39
N HIS A 46 -11.53 0.63 0.13
CA HIS A 46 -11.12 1.69 -0.78
C HIS A 46 -12.27 2.66 -1.04
N LYS A 47 -13.45 2.14 -1.41
CA LYS A 47 -14.65 2.97 -1.61
C LYS A 47 -14.98 3.82 -0.40
N ARG A 48 -14.93 3.22 0.81
CA ARG A 48 -15.16 3.94 2.07
C ARG A 48 -14.10 5.02 2.31
N ALA A 49 -12.83 4.72 2.05
CA ALA A 49 -11.73 5.67 2.22
C ALA A 49 -11.85 6.86 1.26
N VAL A 50 -12.23 6.62 0.00
CA VAL A 50 -12.50 7.69 -0.99
C VAL A 50 -13.70 8.54 -0.57
N ALA A 51 -14.81 7.93 -0.15
CA ALA A 51 -15.97 8.69 0.33
C ALA A 51 -15.64 9.58 1.53
N GLN A 52 -14.83 9.08 2.47
CA GLN A 52 -14.35 9.88 3.60
C GLN A 52 -13.40 11.00 3.18
N LEU A 53 -12.58 10.80 2.15
CA LEU A 53 -11.74 11.85 1.58
C LEU A 53 -12.61 12.99 1.02
N THR A 54 -13.64 12.66 0.25
CA THR A 54 -14.57 13.67 -0.29
C THR A 54 -15.22 14.50 0.81
N VAL A 55 -15.71 13.86 1.88
CA VAL A 55 -16.27 14.58 3.03
C VAL A 55 -15.24 15.51 3.70
N LEU A 56 -13.98 15.09 3.79
CA LEU A 56 -12.92 15.94 4.34
C LEU A 56 -12.55 17.11 3.42
N GLN A 57 -12.61 16.92 2.10
CA GLN A 57 -12.41 17.99 1.12
C GLN A 57 -13.51 19.04 1.24
N ASP A 58 -14.77 18.62 1.32
CA ASP A 58 -15.91 19.51 1.54
C ASP A 58 -15.79 20.27 2.87
N ALA A 59 -15.41 19.56 3.94
CA ALA A 59 -15.18 20.17 5.25
C ALA A 59 -14.00 21.17 5.23
N ALA A 60 -12.93 20.88 4.49
CA ALA A 60 -11.80 21.79 4.33
C ALA A 60 -12.22 23.06 3.59
N SER A 61 -13.02 22.94 2.53
CA SER A 61 -13.59 24.08 1.81
C SER A 61 -14.52 24.93 2.69
N LEU A 62 -15.37 24.27 3.47
CA LEU A 62 -16.28 24.96 4.39
C LEU A 62 -15.52 25.72 5.48
N THR A 63 -14.58 25.07 6.16
CA THR A 63 -13.77 25.70 7.22
C THR A 63 -12.88 26.83 6.69
N ALA A 64 -12.37 26.73 5.46
CA ALA A 64 -11.67 27.83 4.81
C ALA A 64 -12.57 29.06 4.61
N THR A 65 -13.82 28.85 4.22
CA THR A 65 -14.82 29.91 4.06
C THR A 65 -15.12 30.56 5.40
N VAL A 66 -15.43 29.75 6.43
CA VAL A 66 -15.70 30.22 7.80
C VAL A 66 -14.52 30.98 8.38
N LEU A 67 -13.28 30.54 8.13
CA LEU A 67 -12.08 31.26 8.55
C LEU A 67 -11.97 32.64 7.89
N ASN A 68 -12.28 32.74 6.59
CA ASN A 68 -12.27 34.03 5.92
C ASN A 68 -13.37 34.97 6.45
N ASP A 69 -14.56 34.46 6.72
CA ASP A 69 -15.66 35.25 7.28
C ASP A 69 -15.33 35.71 8.71
N ALA A 70 -14.78 34.81 9.54
CA ALA A 70 -14.31 35.14 10.89
C ALA A 70 -13.19 36.18 10.88
N ARG A 71 -12.29 36.12 9.87
CA ARG A 71 -11.25 37.12 9.64
C ARG A 71 -11.86 38.49 9.30
N GLN A 72 -12.81 38.54 8.38
CA GLN A 72 -13.48 39.79 8.01
C GLN A 72 -14.18 40.42 9.21
N HIS A 73 -14.98 39.61 9.94
CA HIS A 73 -15.64 40.04 11.16
C HIS A 73 -14.66 40.56 12.22
N ALA A 74 -13.54 39.86 12.44
CA ALA A 74 -12.52 40.27 13.39
C ALA A 74 -11.87 41.62 13.01
N VAL A 75 -11.64 41.85 11.72
CA VAL A 75 -11.11 43.13 11.22
C VAL A 75 -12.11 44.26 11.39
N GLU A 76 -13.39 44.02 11.12
CA GLU A 76 -14.47 45.02 11.24
C GLU A 76 -14.78 45.41 12.68
N THR A 77 -14.64 44.47 13.62
CA THR A 77 -14.94 44.66 15.05
C THR A 77 -13.72 45.08 15.88
N ALA A 78 -12.54 45.15 15.28
CA ALA A 78 -11.32 45.54 15.97
C ALA A 78 -11.43 46.97 16.50
N VAL A 79 -11.20 47.13 17.80
CA VAL A 79 -11.13 48.44 18.45
C VAL A 79 -9.71 48.99 18.29
N SER A 80 -9.57 50.31 18.16
CA SER A 80 -8.25 50.97 18.06
C SER A 80 -7.29 50.50 19.15
N GLY A 81 -6.16 49.91 18.75
CA GLY A 81 -5.14 49.38 19.66
C GLY A 81 -5.24 47.88 19.98
N THR A 82 -6.25 47.17 19.48
CA THR A 82 -6.36 45.70 19.61
C THR A 82 -5.93 44.99 18.32
N ASP A 83 -5.18 43.88 18.42
CA ASP A 83 -4.88 43.03 17.26
C ASP A 83 -6.11 42.16 16.95
N TRP A 84 -6.69 42.34 15.77
CA TRP A 84 -7.84 41.55 15.30
C TRP A 84 -7.56 40.04 15.32
N ARG A 85 -6.30 39.60 15.27
CA ARG A 85 -5.92 38.18 15.36
C ARG A 85 -6.23 37.55 16.72
N GLU A 86 -6.42 38.36 17.75
CA GLU A 86 -6.81 37.91 19.08
C GLU A 86 -8.33 37.69 19.21
N ASN A 87 -9.11 38.00 18.15
CA ASN A 87 -10.55 37.77 18.15
C ASN A 87 -10.85 36.26 18.35
N PRO A 88 -11.67 35.89 19.36
CA PRO A 88 -11.95 34.49 19.68
C PRO A 88 -12.56 33.69 18.53
N ALA A 89 -13.43 34.29 17.72
CA ALA A 89 -14.06 33.64 16.59
C ALA A 89 -13.02 33.31 15.50
N TYR A 90 -12.11 34.24 15.22
CA TYR A 90 -11.00 34.01 14.29
C TYR A 90 -10.05 32.91 14.79
N ILE A 91 -9.68 32.93 16.08
CA ILE A 91 -8.81 31.90 16.67
C ILE A 91 -9.46 30.51 16.55
N SER A 92 -10.75 30.39 16.88
CA SER A 92 -11.48 29.12 16.78
C SER A 92 -11.55 28.64 15.34
N ALA A 93 -11.99 29.48 14.40
CA ALA A 93 -12.11 29.11 13.00
C ALA A 93 -10.75 28.71 12.40
N ARG A 94 -9.67 29.38 12.80
CA ARG A 94 -8.31 29.03 12.37
C ARG A 94 -7.90 27.65 12.86
N ARG A 95 -8.17 27.34 14.13
CA ARG A 95 -7.89 26.03 14.71
C ARG A 95 -8.66 24.94 13.99
N ASP A 96 -9.97 25.12 13.80
CA ASP A 96 -10.82 24.14 13.13
C ASP A 96 -10.36 23.89 11.69
N HIS A 97 -9.99 24.96 10.98
CA HIS A 97 -9.46 24.85 9.62
C HIS A 97 -8.14 24.05 9.56
N GLU A 98 -7.20 24.34 10.45
CA GLU A 98 -5.93 23.60 10.51
C GLU A 98 -6.14 22.14 10.89
N ASP A 99 -6.99 21.84 11.89
CA ASP A 99 -7.32 20.48 12.32
C ASP A 99 -7.92 19.66 11.16
N ILE A 100 -8.82 20.26 10.37
CA ILE A 100 -9.40 19.60 9.18
C ILE A 100 -8.36 19.41 8.08
N LYS A 101 -7.49 20.40 7.84
CA LYS A 101 -6.43 20.31 6.84
C LYS A 101 -5.43 19.19 7.15
N GLU A 102 -5.05 19.04 8.41
CA GLU A 102 -4.18 17.95 8.86
C GLU A 102 -4.82 16.58 8.66
N ARG A 103 -6.11 16.46 9.00
CA ARG A 103 -6.89 15.23 8.78
C ARG A 103 -7.02 14.88 7.30
N LEU A 104 -7.23 15.88 6.45
CA LEU A 104 -7.27 15.72 5.00
C LEU A 104 -5.93 15.20 4.48
N ALA A 105 -4.83 15.85 4.81
CA ALA A 105 -3.48 15.44 4.39
C ALA A 105 -3.09 14.04 4.90
N ALA A 106 -3.48 13.68 6.13
CA ALA A 106 -3.29 12.33 6.65
C ALA A 106 -4.10 11.28 5.86
N ARG A 107 -5.32 11.63 5.45
CA ARG A 107 -6.19 10.75 4.65
C ARG A 107 -5.65 10.56 3.23
N GLU A 108 -5.18 11.63 2.59
CA GLU A 108 -4.56 11.58 1.26
C GLU A 108 -3.32 10.67 1.28
N ARG A 109 -2.44 10.82 2.27
CA ARG A 109 -1.29 9.92 2.46
C ARG A 109 -1.71 8.46 2.65
N THR A 110 -2.78 8.23 3.40
CA THR A 110 -3.32 6.87 3.59
C THR A 110 -3.82 6.26 2.28
N LEU A 111 -4.49 7.06 1.44
CA LEU A 111 -4.99 6.62 0.13
C LEU A 111 -3.84 6.39 -0.87
N MET A 112 -2.81 7.22 -0.83
CA MET A 112 -1.61 7.04 -1.66
C MET A 112 -0.91 5.70 -1.39
N HIS A 113 -0.94 5.24 -0.14
CA HIS A 113 -0.37 3.94 0.27
C HIS A 113 -1.41 2.83 0.40
N PHE A 114 -2.61 3.02 -0.18
CA PHE A 114 -3.67 2.03 -0.09
C PHE A 114 -3.32 0.80 -0.92
N SER A 115 -3.22 -0.37 -0.27
CA SER A 115 -2.85 -1.62 -0.92
C SER A 115 -3.94 -2.66 -0.73
N THR A 116 -4.46 -3.18 -1.85
CA THR A 116 -5.38 -4.33 -1.88
C THR A 116 -4.65 -5.63 -2.20
N LYS A 117 -3.34 -5.70 -1.95
CA LYS A 117 -2.46 -6.76 -2.47
C LYS A 117 -3.01 -8.16 -2.22
N PHE A 118 -3.52 -8.43 -1.02
CA PHE A 118 -4.04 -9.75 -0.67
C PHE A 118 -5.40 -10.10 -1.32
N HIS A 119 -6.12 -9.10 -1.79
CA HIS A 119 -7.45 -9.22 -2.40
C HIS A 119 -7.46 -8.91 -3.89
N ASP A 120 -6.31 -8.60 -4.49
CA ASP A 120 -6.18 -8.25 -5.91
C ASP A 120 -6.15 -9.53 -6.76
N PRO A 121 -7.18 -9.79 -7.58
CA PRO A 121 -7.23 -10.99 -8.41
C PRO A 121 -6.06 -11.09 -9.40
N SER A 122 -5.54 -9.96 -9.86
CA SER A 122 -4.43 -9.93 -10.81
C SER A 122 -3.13 -10.36 -10.13
N PHE A 123 -2.94 -9.94 -8.87
CA PHE A 123 -1.79 -10.35 -8.07
C PHE A 123 -1.89 -11.82 -7.68
N LEU A 124 -3.07 -12.28 -7.23
CA LEU A 124 -3.34 -13.69 -6.93
C LEU A 124 -3.13 -14.60 -8.15
N ALA A 125 -3.19 -14.05 -9.35
CA ALA A 125 -2.95 -14.78 -10.58
C ALA A 125 -1.46 -14.97 -10.92
N CYS A 126 -0.52 -14.34 -10.19
CA CYS A 126 0.91 -14.42 -10.49
C CYS A 126 1.60 -15.70 -10.00
N ALA A 127 0.97 -16.47 -9.11
CA ALA A 127 1.55 -17.69 -8.56
C ALA A 127 0.49 -18.76 -8.29
N ASP A 128 0.90 -20.02 -8.37
CA ASP A 128 0.03 -21.16 -8.07
C ASP A 128 -0.34 -21.15 -6.58
N LEU A 129 0.62 -20.81 -5.71
CA LEU A 129 0.46 -20.78 -4.25
C LEU A 129 0.92 -19.43 -3.69
N HIS A 130 0.17 -18.91 -2.72
CA HIS A 130 0.47 -17.65 -2.04
C HIS A 130 0.51 -17.91 -0.53
N TYR A 131 1.55 -17.43 0.13
CA TYR A 131 1.74 -17.60 1.56
C TYR A 131 2.06 -16.27 2.23
N ILE A 132 1.52 -16.07 3.42
CA ILE A 132 2.03 -15.07 4.35
C ILE A 132 2.97 -15.79 5.30
N MET A 133 4.18 -15.27 5.49
CA MET A 133 5.09 -15.71 6.54
C MET A 133 5.04 -14.72 7.68
N ALA A 134 4.75 -15.18 8.88
CA ALA A 134 4.61 -14.33 10.06
C ALA A 134 5.04 -15.07 11.34
N PRO A 135 5.48 -14.32 12.38
CA PRO A 135 5.68 -14.87 13.72
C PRO A 135 4.42 -15.56 14.25
N GLU A 136 4.63 -16.55 15.12
CA GLU A 136 3.52 -17.27 15.74
C GLU A 136 2.58 -16.32 16.50
N GLY A 137 1.27 -16.54 16.34
CA GLY A 137 0.24 -15.70 16.97
C GLY A 137 -0.01 -14.34 16.30
N LEU A 138 0.76 -13.93 15.28
CA LEU A 138 0.52 -12.64 14.61
C LEU A 138 -0.79 -12.66 13.79
N ILE A 139 -1.04 -13.78 13.10
CA ILE A 139 -2.17 -13.99 12.19
C ILE A 139 -2.89 -15.28 12.60
N SER A 140 -4.18 -15.17 12.90
CA SER A 140 -5.02 -16.35 13.12
C SER A 140 -5.56 -16.91 11.80
N ARG A 141 -5.96 -18.19 11.80
CA ARG A 141 -6.56 -18.85 10.62
C ARG A 141 -7.75 -18.09 10.04
N SER A 142 -8.57 -17.47 10.88
CA SER A 142 -9.75 -16.70 10.46
C SER A 142 -9.43 -15.33 9.87
N GLU A 143 -8.21 -14.83 10.09
CA GLU A 143 -7.74 -13.55 9.56
C GLU A 143 -6.99 -13.72 8.22
N LEU A 144 -6.75 -14.96 7.78
CA LEU A 144 -6.08 -15.19 6.50
C LEU A 144 -6.95 -14.74 5.34
N PRO A 145 -6.39 -13.94 4.41
CA PRO A 145 -7.11 -13.58 3.20
C PRO A 145 -7.41 -14.82 2.36
N PRO A 146 -8.50 -14.83 1.57
CA PRO A 146 -8.85 -15.96 0.73
C PRO A 146 -7.69 -16.39 -0.19
N PHE A 147 -7.50 -17.70 -0.35
CA PHE A 147 -6.43 -18.34 -1.17
C PHE A 147 -5.00 -18.25 -0.62
N TRP A 148 -4.77 -17.56 0.50
CA TRP A 148 -3.48 -17.51 1.17
C TRP A 148 -3.30 -18.65 2.17
N GLY A 149 -2.10 -19.21 2.19
CA GLY A 149 -1.61 -20.06 3.28
C GLY A 149 -0.80 -19.25 4.30
N LEU A 150 -0.41 -19.90 5.38
CA LEU A 150 0.41 -19.32 6.45
C LEU A 150 1.64 -20.19 6.68
N LEU A 151 2.79 -19.54 6.70
CA LEU A 151 4.06 -20.09 7.14
C LEU A 151 4.45 -19.46 8.48
N ASN A 152 5.06 -20.25 9.36
CA ASN A 152 5.73 -19.70 10.54
C ASN A 152 7.11 -19.15 10.16
N GLU A 153 7.79 -18.55 11.13
CA GLU A 153 9.16 -18.01 10.99
C GLU A 153 10.22 -19.05 10.60
N SER A 154 9.96 -20.33 10.86
CA SER A 154 10.80 -21.47 10.43
C SER A 154 10.46 -21.97 9.02
N SER A 155 9.61 -21.26 8.27
CA SER A 155 9.13 -21.65 6.93
C SER A 155 8.28 -22.94 6.89
N GLU A 156 7.76 -23.38 8.04
CA GLU A 156 6.87 -24.53 8.12
C GLU A 156 5.43 -24.12 7.81
N THR A 157 4.70 -24.99 7.13
CA THR A 157 3.30 -24.72 6.76
C THR A 157 2.37 -24.91 7.95
N VAL A 158 1.78 -23.82 8.43
CA VAL A 158 0.73 -23.81 9.46
C VAL A 158 -0.66 -23.95 8.82
N VAL A 159 -0.83 -23.30 7.65
CA VAL A 159 -2.05 -23.37 6.85
C VAL A 159 -1.66 -23.54 5.39
N SER A 160 -2.12 -24.61 4.75
CA SER A 160 -1.88 -24.85 3.33
C SER A 160 -2.59 -23.82 2.47
N ALA A 161 -1.87 -23.22 1.52
CA ALA A 161 -2.45 -22.35 0.53
C ALA A 161 -3.26 -23.17 -0.50
N VAL A 162 -4.25 -22.53 -1.13
CA VAL A 162 -5.01 -23.15 -2.21
C VAL A 162 -4.24 -23.04 -3.51
N GLN A 163 -3.95 -24.20 -4.14
CA GLN A 163 -3.29 -24.25 -5.44
C GLN A 163 -4.24 -23.79 -6.54
N LYS A 164 -3.85 -22.72 -7.22
CA LYS A 164 -4.56 -22.14 -8.37
C LYS A 164 -3.89 -22.64 -9.65
N GLN A 165 -4.67 -23.09 -10.64
CA GLN A 165 -4.11 -23.55 -11.92
C GLN A 165 -3.96 -22.39 -12.91
N ILE A 166 -2.89 -21.60 -12.82
CA ILE A 166 -2.75 -20.36 -13.61
C ILE A 166 -1.49 -20.39 -14.48
N ARG A 167 -1.48 -21.22 -15.53
CA ARG A 167 -0.28 -21.47 -16.37
C ARG A 167 0.23 -20.25 -17.15
N LYS A 168 -0.67 -19.36 -17.60
CA LYS A 168 -0.26 -18.24 -18.49
C LYS A 168 0.49 -17.14 -17.74
N ASN A 169 0.10 -16.84 -16.50
CA ASN A 169 0.66 -15.73 -15.74
C ASN A 169 1.94 -16.11 -14.99
N THR A 170 2.07 -17.37 -14.56
CA THR A 170 3.30 -17.87 -13.91
C THR A 170 4.51 -17.84 -14.85
N THR A 171 4.29 -17.92 -16.17
CA THR A 171 5.36 -17.77 -17.18
C THR A 171 6.06 -16.41 -17.08
N HIS A 172 5.31 -15.33 -16.80
CA HIS A 172 5.91 -14.00 -16.61
C HIS A 172 6.79 -13.95 -15.37
N VAL A 173 6.36 -14.61 -14.29
CA VAL A 173 7.14 -14.69 -13.04
C VAL A 173 8.41 -15.51 -13.25
N LEU A 174 8.33 -16.66 -13.93
CA LEU A 174 9.51 -17.46 -14.28
C LEU A 174 10.51 -16.65 -15.12
N ARG A 175 10.03 -15.85 -16.08
CA ARG A 175 10.89 -14.95 -16.87
C ARG A 175 11.55 -13.88 -16.00
N ALA A 176 10.81 -13.29 -15.05
CA ALA A 176 11.36 -12.28 -14.14
C ALA A 176 12.46 -12.88 -13.24
N ILE A 177 12.25 -14.08 -12.70
CA ILE A 177 13.26 -14.82 -11.93
C ILE A 177 14.48 -15.11 -12.81
N ALA A 178 14.29 -15.63 -14.01
CA ALA A 178 15.40 -15.93 -14.93
C ALA A 178 16.22 -14.67 -15.26
N LYS A 179 15.56 -13.53 -15.53
CA LYS A 179 16.19 -12.23 -15.77
C LYS A 179 17.00 -11.76 -14.57
N ALA A 180 16.43 -11.86 -13.37
CA ALA A 180 17.11 -11.46 -12.14
C ALA A 180 18.34 -12.33 -11.85
N ASN A 181 18.21 -13.65 -11.94
CA ASN A 181 19.32 -14.58 -11.75
C ASN A 181 20.41 -14.39 -12.81
N THR A 182 20.05 -14.16 -14.07
CA THR A 182 21.01 -13.90 -15.15
C THR A 182 21.78 -12.61 -14.86
N ARG A 183 21.10 -11.53 -14.49
CA ARG A 183 21.75 -10.26 -14.11
C ARG A 183 22.71 -10.45 -12.93
N ASP A 184 22.29 -11.17 -11.91
CA ASP A 184 23.09 -11.37 -10.70
C ASP A 184 24.32 -12.25 -11.00
N LEU A 185 24.19 -13.27 -11.85
CA LEU A 185 25.30 -14.06 -12.37
C LEU A 185 26.28 -13.21 -13.19
N MET A 186 25.76 -12.39 -14.11
CA MET A 186 26.59 -11.50 -14.93
C MET A 186 27.39 -10.52 -14.08
N LYS A 187 26.77 -9.98 -13.02
CA LYS A 187 27.46 -9.12 -12.05
C LYS A 187 28.54 -9.89 -11.27
N ALA A 188 28.25 -11.12 -10.85
CA ALA A 188 29.21 -11.96 -10.14
C ALA A 188 30.41 -12.38 -11.02
N CYS A 189 30.18 -12.54 -12.32
CA CYS A 189 31.20 -12.90 -13.30
C CYS A 189 31.88 -11.68 -13.97
N ASP A 190 31.59 -10.46 -13.52
CA ASP A 190 32.09 -9.18 -14.07
C ASP A 190 31.89 -9.04 -15.60
N ILE A 191 30.83 -9.65 -16.12
CA ILE A 191 30.47 -9.62 -17.54
C ILE A 191 29.78 -8.29 -17.83
N ARG A 192 30.48 -7.37 -18.49
CA ARG A 192 29.92 -6.12 -19.02
C ARG A 192 29.36 -6.36 -20.41
N ILE A 193 28.05 -6.23 -20.59
CA ILE A 193 27.46 -6.15 -21.93
C ILE A 193 27.89 -4.81 -22.52
N ALA A 194 28.69 -4.81 -23.58
CA ALA A 194 28.89 -3.63 -24.39
C ALA A 194 27.52 -3.23 -24.96
N ASN A 195 27.08 -1.99 -24.70
CA ASN A 195 25.83 -1.47 -25.23
C ASN A 195 25.80 -1.72 -26.74
N ALA A 196 24.90 -2.59 -27.20
CA ALA A 196 24.61 -2.70 -28.61
C ALA A 196 23.95 -1.38 -29.03
N THR A 197 24.69 -0.57 -29.77
CA THR A 197 24.10 0.52 -30.56
C THR A 197 23.07 -0.10 -31.50
N PRO A 198 21.84 0.42 -31.56
CA PRO A 198 20.91 0.03 -32.60
C PRO A 198 21.47 0.57 -33.93
N ASP A 199 21.69 -0.33 -34.89
CA ASP A 199 21.82 0.01 -36.31
C ASP A 199 20.44 0.32 -36.91
#